data_AF-A0A918X0X3-F1
#
_entry.id   AF-A0A918X0X3-F1
#
_cell.length_a   1.000
_cell.length_b   1.000
_cell.length_c   1.000
_cell.angle_alpha   90.00
_cell.angle_beta   90.00
_cell.angle_gamma   90.00
#
_symmetry.space_group_name_H-M   'P 1'
#
loop_
_entity.id
_entity.type
_entity.pdbx_description
1 polymer ?
#
loop_
_entity_poly.entity_id
_entity_poly.type
_entity_poly.pdbx_seq_one_letter_code
_entity_poly.pdbx_strand_id
1 'polypeptide(L)'
;MRATGTTEATGAAGTPASRTGSTTTESSAGNTTHPTLHLSGDRDEAPAASPADRPTGDPRLSWSSTATQAAPPTLRHRRDGILPTVAAALSVRGADTLTCTAGKGDQPPALHPLVQDFLDTLTSNQRTRSTGRCPEAILLSRHITAAESGRSKRAARKPLTANEARRSLKHSKLTARRIREDGDPLHGSYAPPCRSCAPLLAHFGVRPVDPTAEKG
;
A
#
# COMPACT_ATOMS: atom_id res chain seq x y z
N MET A 1 4.40 73.51 -5.60
CA MET A 1 4.35 72.98 -4.21
C MET A 1 4.48 71.46 -4.31
N ARG A 2 5.65 70.81 -4.38
CA ARG A 2 6.78 70.66 -3.43
C ARG A 2 6.38 70.17 -2.04
N ALA A 3 6.52 68.85 -1.81
CA ALA A 3 7.15 68.15 -0.67
C ALA A 3 6.67 66.67 -0.70
N THR A 4 7.45 65.66 -1.12
CA THR A 4 8.49 64.91 -0.37
C THR A 4 8.09 64.48 1.04
N GLY A 5 7.91 63.17 1.23
CA GLY A 5 7.79 62.50 2.52
C GLY A 5 8.25 61.05 2.39
N THR A 6 9.53 60.83 2.68
CA THR A 6 10.23 59.56 2.81
C THR A 6 10.13 59.07 4.25
N THR A 7 9.87 57.78 4.49
CA THR A 7 10.43 57.05 5.63
C THR A 7 10.56 55.55 5.32
N GLU A 8 11.80 55.09 5.38
CA GLU A 8 12.21 53.69 5.49
C GLU A 8 12.03 53.20 6.94
N ALA A 9 11.74 51.91 7.13
CA ALA A 9 12.05 51.22 8.38
C ALA A 9 12.31 49.71 8.13
N THR A 10 13.60 49.40 8.24
CA THR A 10 14.27 48.11 8.44
C THR A 10 13.65 47.26 9.55
N GLY A 11 13.61 45.94 9.36
CA GLY A 11 13.32 44.98 10.43
C GLY A 11 13.54 43.53 10.00
N ALA A 12 14.71 43.00 10.33
CA ALA A 12 15.20 41.65 10.04
C ALA A 12 14.73 40.60 11.06
N ALA A 13 15.03 39.33 10.73
CA ALA A 13 15.06 38.14 11.58
C ALA A 13 13.70 37.49 11.92
N GLY A 14 13.54 36.17 11.89
CA GLY A 14 14.49 35.10 11.66
C GLY A 14 13.76 33.75 11.54
N THR A 15 14.30 32.91 10.67
CA THR A 15 13.96 31.49 10.51
C THR A 15 14.54 30.69 11.68
N PRO A 16 13.75 29.90 12.43
CA PRO A 16 14.33 28.83 13.23
C PRO A 16 14.46 27.56 12.38
N ALA A 17 15.71 27.26 12.02
CA ALA A 17 16.14 25.93 11.63
C ALA A 17 16.28 25.09 12.91
N SER A 18 15.41 24.09 13.11
CA SER A 18 15.63 23.06 14.13
C SER A 18 16.46 21.94 13.53
N ARG A 19 17.72 21.90 13.97
CA ARG A 19 18.74 20.91 13.63
C ARG A 19 18.89 19.96 14.83
N THR A 20 19.11 18.68 14.50
CA THR A 20 19.84 17.64 15.26
C THR A 20 19.26 17.04 16.54
N GLY A 21 19.27 15.70 16.55
CA GLY A 21 19.09 14.89 17.76
C GLY A 21 18.98 13.38 17.48
N SER A 22 19.84 12.81 16.64
CA SER A 22 19.97 11.35 16.51
C SER A 22 20.83 10.85 17.68
N THR A 23 20.20 10.32 18.72
CA THR A 23 20.88 9.53 19.75
C THR A 23 20.88 8.07 19.32
N THR A 24 22.03 7.64 18.79
CA THR A 24 22.44 6.25 18.76
C THR A 24 22.63 5.80 20.20
N THR A 25 21.90 4.78 20.63
CA THR A 25 22.25 4.01 21.83
C THR A 25 22.48 2.58 21.38
N GLU A 26 23.76 2.25 21.22
CA GLU A 26 24.25 0.88 21.19
C GLU A 26 24.01 0.24 22.57
N SER A 27 23.41 -0.96 22.58
CA SER A 27 23.40 -1.89 23.72
C SER A 27 23.43 -3.28 23.08
N SER A 28 24.62 -3.82 22.91
CA SER A 28 25.42 -4.57 23.89
C SER A 28 24.87 -5.96 24.17
N ALA A 29 25.76 -6.92 23.95
CA ALA A 29 25.55 -8.36 23.92
C ALA A 29 24.95 -8.92 25.21
N GLY A 30 23.93 -9.77 25.06
CA GLY A 30 23.45 -10.67 26.10
C GLY A 30 23.53 -12.11 25.59
N ASN A 31 24.68 -12.75 25.82
CA ASN A 31 24.92 -14.17 25.58
C ASN A 31 23.91 -15.00 26.42
N THR A 32 22.95 -15.66 25.77
CA THR A 32 21.99 -16.54 26.45
C THR A 32 22.54 -17.95 26.44
N THR A 33 23.19 -18.31 27.55
CA THR A 33 23.64 -19.65 27.89
C THR A 33 22.41 -20.54 28.14
N HIS A 34 22.21 -21.57 27.33
CA HIS A 34 21.22 -22.61 27.63
C HIS A 34 21.76 -23.54 28.73
N PRO A 35 20.97 -23.90 29.76
CA PRO A 35 21.42 -24.83 30.79
C PRO A 35 21.46 -26.26 30.25
N THR A 36 22.63 -26.89 30.33
CA THR A 36 22.83 -28.33 30.12
C THR A 36 22.29 -29.11 31.31
N LEU A 37 21.18 -29.81 31.12
CA LEU A 37 20.74 -30.84 32.05
C LEU A 37 21.49 -32.14 31.75
N HIS A 38 22.40 -32.50 32.65
CA HIS A 38 22.96 -33.84 32.75
C HIS A 38 21.88 -34.78 33.30
N LEU A 39 21.53 -35.83 32.54
CA LEU A 39 20.86 -37.01 33.08
C LEU A 39 21.51 -38.26 32.48
N SER A 40 22.16 -39.03 33.37
CA SER A 40 22.85 -40.29 33.08
C SER A 40 21.94 -41.47 33.42
N GLY A 41 22.02 -42.55 32.60
CA GLY A 41 21.44 -43.89 32.83
C GLY A 41 20.01 -44.01 32.31
N ASP A 42 19.60 -45.02 31.53
CA ASP A 42 19.95 -46.44 31.61
C ASP A 42 19.93 -47.12 30.23
N ARG A 43 20.68 -48.23 30.11
CA ARG A 43 20.83 -49.06 28.92
C ARG A 43 19.74 -50.13 28.91
N ASP A 44 19.01 -50.24 27.80
CA ASP A 44 18.37 -51.50 27.41
C ASP A 44 18.47 -51.66 25.89
N GLU A 45 18.77 -52.88 25.45
CA GLU A 45 19.37 -53.19 24.16
C GLU A 45 18.40 -53.93 23.21
N ALA A 46 18.63 -53.68 21.90
CA ALA A 46 18.26 -54.44 20.70
C ALA A 46 16.94 -54.09 19.95
N PRO A 47 16.85 -54.31 18.61
CA PRO A 47 17.89 -54.71 17.64
C PRO A 47 18.14 -53.67 16.53
N ALA A 48 19.30 -53.80 15.89
CA ALA A 48 19.79 -52.96 14.80
C ALA A 48 18.90 -53.05 13.54
N ALA A 49 18.26 -51.95 13.18
CA ALA A 49 17.75 -51.71 11.84
C ALA A 49 18.82 -50.97 11.02
N SER A 50 19.05 -51.41 9.78
CA SER A 50 20.04 -50.90 8.84
C SER A 50 19.99 -49.37 8.68
N PRO A 51 21.13 -48.68 8.49
CA PRO A 51 21.17 -47.23 8.33
C PRO A 51 20.78 -46.86 6.88
N ALA A 52 19.48 -46.88 6.60
CA ALA A 52 18.95 -46.21 5.42
C ALA A 52 18.72 -44.73 5.77
N ASP A 53 19.74 -43.93 5.50
CA ASP A 53 19.67 -42.56 5.01
C ASP A 53 18.66 -41.63 5.70
N ARG A 54 19.00 -41.17 6.92
CA ARG A 54 18.40 -39.95 7.48
C ARG A 54 19.15 -38.75 6.90
N PRO A 55 18.51 -37.85 6.12
CA PRO A 55 19.18 -36.64 5.68
C PRO A 55 19.41 -35.73 6.90
N THR A 56 20.64 -35.74 7.42
CA THR A 56 21.12 -34.93 8.54
C THR A 56 21.41 -33.48 8.11
N GLY A 57 20.46 -32.84 7.42
CA GLY A 57 20.64 -31.47 6.92
C GLY A 57 19.32 -30.77 6.63
N ASP A 58 19.33 -29.43 6.69
CA ASP A 58 18.18 -28.60 6.29
C ASP A 58 17.81 -28.96 4.84
N PRO A 59 16.60 -29.48 4.57
CA PRO A 59 16.19 -29.92 3.24
C PRO A 59 16.27 -28.79 2.20
N ARG A 60 16.28 -27.51 2.61
CA ARG A 60 16.47 -26.36 1.71
C ARG A 60 17.86 -26.32 1.06
N LEU A 61 18.86 -26.98 1.64
CA LEU A 61 20.21 -27.05 1.06
C LEU A 61 20.27 -27.99 -0.15
N SER A 62 19.38 -28.98 -0.21
CA SER A 62 19.24 -29.89 -1.35
C SER A 62 18.63 -29.19 -2.58
N TRP A 63 17.74 -28.22 -2.37
CA TRP A 63 17.14 -27.42 -3.46
C TRP A 63 18.18 -26.58 -4.21
N SER A 64 19.24 -26.19 -3.51
CA SER A 64 20.31 -25.35 -4.06
C SER A 64 21.37 -26.15 -4.84
N SER A 65 21.45 -27.47 -4.62
CA SER A 65 22.56 -28.31 -5.12
C SER A 65 22.17 -29.16 -6.34
N THR A 66 20.88 -29.43 -6.59
CA THR A 66 20.42 -30.20 -7.77
C THR A 66 20.05 -29.33 -8.98
N ALA A 67 19.93 -28.02 -8.81
CA ALA A 67 19.86 -27.12 -9.95
C ALA A 67 21.28 -26.99 -10.51
N THR A 68 21.59 -27.73 -11.59
CA THR A 68 22.63 -27.30 -12.55
C THR A 68 22.51 -25.79 -12.65
N GLN A 69 23.61 -25.10 -12.35
CA GLN A 69 23.75 -23.67 -12.19
C GLN A 69 23.28 -22.93 -13.44
N ALA A 70 21.97 -22.94 -13.69
CA ALA A 70 21.33 -22.26 -14.78
C ALA A 70 21.53 -20.80 -14.46
N ALA A 71 22.36 -20.14 -15.27
CA ALA A 71 22.59 -18.72 -15.13
C ALA A 71 21.22 -18.05 -15.01
N PRO A 72 21.03 -17.16 -14.01
CA PRO A 72 19.76 -16.47 -13.85
C PRO A 72 19.39 -15.84 -15.20
N PRO A 73 18.12 -15.91 -15.63
CA PRO A 73 17.72 -15.37 -16.91
C PRO A 73 18.16 -13.92 -16.98
N THR A 74 18.82 -13.56 -18.08
CA THR A 74 19.35 -12.21 -18.28
C THR A 74 18.17 -11.22 -18.23
N LEU A 75 18.20 -10.33 -17.24
CA LEU A 75 17.25 -9.22 -17.15
C LEU A 75 17.51 -8.28 -18.32
N ARG A 76 16.78 -8.48 -19.41
CA ARG A 76 16.85 -7.63 -20.61
C ARG A 76 16.41 -6.19 -20.32
N HIS A 77 15.60 -6.01 -19.28
CA HIS A 77 15.16 -4.72 -18.78
C HIS A 77 15.29 -4.68 -17.25
N ARG A 78 15.66 -3.53 -16.70
CA ARG A 78 15.41 -3.28 -15.27
C ARG A 78 13.90 -3.36 -15.10
N ARG A 79 13.42 -4.30 -14.27
CA ARG A 79 12.04 -4.21 -13.79
C ARG A 79 11.99 -2.93 -12.98
N ASP A 80 11.23 -1.95 -13.45
CA ASP A 80 10.98 -0.71 -12.74
C ASP A 80 10.15 -0.99 -11.50
N GLY A 81 10.78 -1.61 -10.50
CA GLY A 81 10.34 -1.60 -9.12
C GLY A 81 10.16 -0.18 -8.59
N ILE A 82 10.39 0.88 -9.40
CA ILE A 82 10.24 2.30 -9.13
C ILE A 82 8.94 2.92 -9.72
N LEU A 83 8.30 2.36 -10.76
CA LEU A 83 7.02 2.89 -11.27
C LEU A 83 5.81 2.33 -10.50
N PRO A 84 4.76 3.13 -10.19
CA PRO A 84 3.49 2.58 -9.73
C PRO A 84 2.84 1.78 -10.86
N THR A 85 2.03 0.77 -10.52
CA THR A 85 1.46 -0.14 -11.54
C THR A 85 0.26 0.42 -12.28
N VAL A 86 -0.48 1.34 -11.65
CA VAL A 86 -1.76 1.88 -12.11
C VAL A 86 -1.91 3.32 -11.59
N ALA A 87 -2.48 4.21 -12.40
CA ALA A 87 -3.05 5.49 -11.98
C ALA A 87 -4.57 5.48 -12.17
N ALA A 88 -5.29 6.19 -11.31
CA ALA A 88 -6.74 6.34 -11.43
C ALA A 88 -7.17 7.79 -11.27
N ALA A 89 -8.35 8.08 -11.82
CA ALA A 89 -9.08 9.32 -11.67
C ALA A 89 -10.51 9.02 -11.19
N LEU A 90 -10.95 9.74 -10.16
CA LEU A 90 -12.30 9.70 -9.60
C LEU A 90 -12.97 11.04 -9.89
N SER A 91 -14.08 11.01 -10.62
CA SER A 91 -14.90 12.17 -10.90
C SER A 91 -16.22 12.04 -10.15
N VAL A 92 -16.50 12.98 -9.26
CA VAL A 92 -17.75 13.05 -8.50
C VAL A 92 -18.54 14.25 -9.00
N ARG A 93 -19.84 14.07 -9.26
CA ARG A 93 -20.67 15.15 -9.81
C ARG A 93 -20.71 16.33 -8.84
N GLY A 94 -20.21 17.48 -9.29
CA GLY A 94 -20.17 18.71 -8.48
C GLY A 94 -18.93 18.84 -7.59
N ALA A 95 -17.91 18.00 -7.76
CA ALA A 95 -16.61 18.15 -7.12
C ALA A 95 -15.48 18.01 -8.15
N ASP A 96 -14.28 18.45 -7.77
CA ASP A 96 -13.09 18.33 -8.60
C ASP A 96 -12.69 16.87 -8.81
N THR A 97 -12.07 16.58 -9.95
CA THR A 97 -11.56 15.23 -10.24
C THR A 97 -10.33 14.96 -9.40
N LEU A 98 -10.38 13.88 -8.61
CA LEU A 98 -9.26 13.42 -7.79
C LEU A 98 -8.45 12.39 -8.56
N THR A 99 -7.14 12.55 -8.61
CA THR A 99 -6.22 11.59 -9.25
C THR A 99 -5.20 11.05 -8.27
N CYS A 100 -4.85 9.77 -8.41
CA CYS A 100 -3.72 9.20 -7.68
C CYS A 100 -3.12 8.00 -8.39
N THR A 101 -1.91 7.64 -7.99
CA THR A 101 -1.24 6.39 -8.37
C THR A 101 -1.42 5.34 -7.28
N ALA A 102 -1.23 4.08 -7.63
CA ALA A 102 -1.20 2.98 -6.67
C ALA A 102 -0.12 3.22 -5.60
N GLY A 103 -0.44 2.90 -4.34
CA GLY A 103 0.48 2.98 -3.22
C GLY A 103 1.66 2.04 -3.42
N LYS A 104 2.87 2.57 -3.28
CA LYS A 104 4.12 1.87 -3.59
C LYS A 104 4.94 1.46 -2.37
N GLY A 105 4.75 2.13 -1.23
CA GLY A 105 5.49 1.86 0.00
C GLY A 105 5.03 0.58 0.69
N ASP A 106 5.90 0.00 1.52
CA ASP A 106 5.58 -1.14 2.38
C ASP A 106 4.54 -0.82 3.44
N GLN A 107 4.38 0.45 3.79
CA GLN A 107 3.34 0.89 4.71
C GLN A 107 2.00 1.01 3.99
N PRO A 108 0.93 0.38 4.51
CA PRO A 108 -0.40 0.57 3.98
C PRO A 108 -0.81 2.05 4.10
N PRO A 109 -1.47 2.62 3.07
CA PRO A 109 -1.98 3.99 3.16
C PRO A 109 -3.01 4.08 4.28
N ALA A 110 -3.07 5.23 4.96
CA ALA A 110 -4.11 5.50 5.93
C ALA A 110 -5.46 5.63 5.20
N LEU A 111 -6.28 4.58 5.26
CA LEU A 111 -7.61 4.55 4.67
C LEU A 111 -8.67 5.04 5.67
N HIS A 112 -9.76 5.60 5.14
CA HIS A 112 -10.93 5.99 5.90
C HIS A 112 -11.57 4.74 6.54
N PRO A 113 -12.04 4.81 7.81
CA PRO A 113 -12.61 3.66 8.51
C PRO A 113 -13.65 2.88 7.70
N LEU A 114 -14.64 3.55 7.10
CA LEU A 114 -15.65 2.88 6.26
C LEU A 114 -15.08 2.09 5.06
N VAL A 115 -13.96 2.52 4.49
CA VAL A 115 -13.30 1.80 3.40
C VAL A 115 -12.52 0.61 3.98
N GLN A 116 -11.81 0.84 5.08
CA GLN A 116 -11.05 -0.18 5.79
C GLN A 116 -11.96 -1.32 6.29
N ASP A 117 -13.05 -0.98 6.98
CA ASP A 117 -14.06 -1.92 7.47
C ASP A 117 -14.59 -2.82 6.34
N PHE A 118 -14.91 -2.23 5.18
CA PHE A 118 -15.35 -3.00 4.03
C PHE A 118 -14.26 -3.97 3.54
N LEU A 119 -13.02 -3.50 3.39
CA LEU A 119 -11.90 -4.33 2.94
C LEU A 119 -11.62 -5.48 3.91
N ASP A 120 -11.78 -5.24 5.21
CA ASP A 120 -11.60 -6.26 6.25
C ASP A 120 -12.69 -7.33 6.21
N THR A 121 -13.88 -7.04 5.69
CA THR A 121 -14.92 -8.06 5.45
C THR A 121 -14.69 -8.95 4.24
N LEU A 122 -13.75 -8.60 3.34
CA LEU A 122 -13.51 -9.38 2.12
C LEU A 122 -13.00 -10.77 2.46
N THR A 123 -13.54 -11.78 1.77
CA THR A 123 -13.05 -13.16 1.87
C THR A 123 -11.68 -13.32 1.20
N SER A 124 -10.91 -14.35 1.56
CA SER A 124 -9.61 -14.66 0.92
C SER A 124 -9.71 -14.80 -0.59
N ASN A 125 -10.87 -15.25 -1.08
CA ASN A 125 -11.19 -15.24 -2.50
C ASN A 125 -11.15 -13.77 -2.99
N GLN A 126 -11.95 -12.86 -2.48
CA GLN A 126 -12.00 -11.48 -2.99
C GLN A 126 -10.73 -10.64 -2.78
N ARG A 127 -9.80 -11.06 -1.91
CA ARG A 127 -8.56 -10.34 -1.63
C ARG A 127 -7.49 -10.55 -2.71
N THR A 128 -6.71 -9.49 -2.94
CA THR A 128 -5.50 -9.48 -3.77
C THR A 128 -4.31 -9.01 -2.94
N ARG A 129 -3.08 -9.24 -3.42
CA ARG A 129 -1.86 -8.77 -2.73
C ARG A 129 -1.80 -7.25 -2.55
N SER A 130 -2.53 -6.50 -3.38
CA SER A 130 -2.58 -5.03 -3.38
C SER A 130 -3.81 -4.46 -2.65
N THR A 131 -4.56 -5.30 -1.92
CA THR A 131 -5.76 -4.84 -1.18
C THR A 131 -5.42 -3.64 -0.29
N GLY A 132 -6.20 -2.56 -0.42
CA GLY A 132 -5.98 -1.30 0.29
C GLY A 132 -4.89 -0.38 -0.29
N ARG A 133 -4.05 -0.85 -1.22
CA ARG A 133 -3.01 -0.03 -1.88
C ARG A 133 -3.40 0.41 -3.31
N CYS A 134 -4.46 -0.18 -3.84
CA CYS A 134 -5.01 0.19 -5.13
C CYS A 134 -5.45 1.67 -5.15
N PRO A 135 -5.22 2.41 -6.25
CA PRO A 135 -5.58 3.82 -6.33
C PRO A 135 -7.10 4.05 -6.13
N GLU A 136 -7.94 3.08 -6.46
CA GLU A 136 -9.38 3.11 -6.21
C GLU A 136 -9.71 3.26 -4.72
N ALA A 137 -9.11 2.43 -3.87
CA ALA A 137 -9.33 2.50 -2.42
C ALA A 137 -8.84 3.83 -1.83
N ILE A 138 -7.69 4.32 -2.31
CA ILE A 138 -7.10 5.58 -1.88
C ILE A 138 -7.98 6.77 -2.29
N LEU A 139 -8.51 6.79 -3.52
CA LEU A 139 -9.40 7.86 -3.99
C LEU A 139 -10.73 7.88 -3.26
N LEU A 140 -11.35 6.71 -3.06
CA LEU A 140 -12.59 6.60 -2.26
C LEU A 140 -12.34 7.11 -0.84
N SER A 141 -11.25 6.67 -0.21
CA SER A 141 -10.87 7.12 1.12
C SER A 141 -10.73 8.64 1.18
N ARG A 142 -9.95 9.24 0.28
CA ARG A 142 -9.73 10.69 0.24
C ARG A 142 -11.03 11.46 0.06
N HIS A 143 -11.90 11.01 -0.85
CA HIS A 143 -13.19 11.64 -1.08
C HIS A 143 -14.11 11.55 0.14
N ILE A 144 -14.20 10.38 0.77
CA ILE A 144 -15.03 10.17 1.95
C ILE A 144 -14.51 11.02 3.13
N THR A 145 -13.19 11.08 3.35
CA THR A 145 -12.58 11.96 4.36
C THR A 145 -12.88 13.43 4.09
N ALA A 146 -12.81 13.89 2.83
CA ALA A 146 -13.15 15.26 2.47
C ALA A 146 -14.64 15.56 2.66
N ALA A 147 -15.51 14.61 2.31
CA ALA A 147 -16.94 14.72 2.56
C ALA A 147 -17.26 14.76 4.06
N GLU A 148 -16.54 13.99 4.88
CA GLU A 148 -16.67 14.01 6.33
C GLU A 148 -16.21 15.33 6.95
N SER A 149 -15.06 15.86 6.53
CA SER A 149 -14.51 17.12 7.04
C SER A 149 -15.34 18.34 6.63
N GLY A 150 -16.04 18.27 5.49
CA GLY A 150 -16.97 19.30 5.03
C GLY A 150 -18.32 19.34 5.77
N ARG A 151 -18.58 18.41 6.71
CA ARG A 151 -19.85 18.37 7.45
C ARG A 151 -19.98 19.52 8.45
N SER A 152 -21.22 19.94 8.73
CA SER A 152 -21.50 20.98 9.72
C SER A 152 -21.08 20.55 11.14
N LYS A 153 -20.81 21.52 12.03
CA LYS A 153 -20.42 21.27 13.43
C LYS A 153 -21.38 20.33 14.19
N ARG A 154 -22.67 20.35 13.87
CA ARG A 154 -23.66 19.45 14.47
C ARG A 154 -23.53 18.03 13.92
N ALA A 155 -23.40 17.88 12.60
CA ALA A 155 -23.27 16.59 11.94
C ALA A 155 -21.92 15.91 12.25
N ALA A 156 -20.84 16.68 12.37
CA ALA A 156 -19.51 16.20 12.71
C ALA A 156 -19.41 15.55 14.11
N ARG A 157 -20.41 15.75 14.99
CA ARG A 157 -20.48 15.06 16.29
C ARG A 157 -20.70 13.55 16.16
N LYS A 158 -21.23 13.10 15.02
CA LYS A 158 -21.47 11.68 14.74
C LYS A 158 -20.50 11.20 13.67
N PRO A 159 -19.88 10.01 13.82
CA PRO A 159 -19.08 9.41 12.74
C PRO A 159 -19.89 9.31 11.45
N LEU A 160 -19.23 9.49 10.31
CA LEU A 160 -19.88 9.36 9.00
C LEU A 160 -20.42 7.93 8.83
N THR A 161 -21.68 7.83 8.39
CA THR A 161 -22.32 6.53 8.12
C THR A 161 -22.06 6.05 6.70
N ALA A 162 -22.16 4.73 6.46
CA ALA A 162 -22.04 4.16 5.11
C ALA A 162 -23.07 4.74 4.11
N ASN A 163 -24.27 5.08 4.58
CA ASN A 163 -25.29 5.74 3.74
C ASN A 163 -24.89 7.15 3.31
N GLU A 164 -24.28 7.92 4.21
CA GLU A 164 -23.78 9.26 3.90
C GLU A 164 -22.58 9.19 2.94
N ALA A 165 -21.67 8.23 3.13
CA ALA A 165 -20.58 7.97 2.20
C ALA A 165 -21.08 7.58 0.80
N ARG A 166 -22.08 6.69 0.71
CA ARG A 166 -22.74 6.35 -0.58
C ARG A 166 -23.38 7.58 -1.23
N ARG A 167 -24.01 8.45 -0.42
CA ARG A 167 -24.63 9.67 -0.92
C ARG A 167 -23.58 10.66 -1.46
N SER A 168 -22.44 10.81 -0.80
CA SER A 168 -21.37 11.71 -1.27
C SER A 168 -20.71 11.21 -2.55
N LEU A 169 -20.80 9.91 -2.86
CA LEU A 169 -20.28 9.28 -4.08
C LEU A 169 -21.36 9.08 -5.17
N LYS A 170 -22.56 9.64 -5.00
CA LYS A 170 -23.66 9.43 -5.95
C LYS A 170 -23.27 9.93 -7.34
N HIS A 171 -23.52 9.09 -8.36
CA HIS A 171 -23.16 9.36 -9.76
C HIS A 171 -21.66 9.56 -10.02
N SER A 172 -20.81 9.04 -9.14
CA SER A 172 -19.37 9.07 -9.35
C SER A 172 -18.92 8.06 -10.41
N LYS A 173 -17.88 8.43 -11.14
CA LYS A 173 -17.21 7.59 -12.14
C LYS A 173 -15.75 7.47 -11.77
N LEU A 174 -15.18 6.28 -11.96
CA LEU A 174 -13.76 6.03 -11.77
C LEU A 174 -13.17 5.42 -13.03
N THR A 175 -12.02 5.92 -13.46
CA THR A 175 -11.24 5.31 -14.54
C THR A 175 -9.82 5.06 -14.06
N ALA A 176 -9.18 4.00 -14.55
CA ALA A 176 -7.81 3.66 -14.22
C ALA A 176 -7.04 3.26 -15.47
N ARG A 177 -5.76 3.62 -15.51
CA ARG A 177 -4.82 3.32 -16.60
C ARG A 177 -3.58 2.62 -16.06
N ARG A 178 -3.07 1.67 -16.83
CA ARG A 178 -1.80 0.99 -16.52
C ARG A 178 -0.64 1.95 -16.74
N ILE A 179 0.29 1.97 -15.79
CA ILE A 179 1.59 2.63 -15.95
C ILE A 179 2.62 1.53 -16.15
N ARG A 180 3.37 1.63 -17.24
CA ARG A 180 4.42 0.71 -17.69
C ARG A 180 5.61 1.50 -18.21
N GLU A 181 6.71 0.83 -18.49
CA GLU A 181 7.87 1.39 -19.17
C GLU A 181 7.52 1.97 -20.55
N ASP A 182 8.33 2.92 -21.00
CA ASP A 182 8.19 3.48 -22.35
C ASP A 182 8.35 2.37 -23.39
N GLY A 183 7.38 2.28 -24.31
CA GLY A 183 7.33 1.25 -25.34
C GLY A 183 6.54 -0.01 -24.96
N ASP A 184 6.08 -0.18 -23.71
CA ASP A 184 5.13 -1.26 -23.40
C ASP A 184 3.76 -0.94 -24.04
N PRO A 185 3.24 -1.80 -24.92
CA PRO A 185 1.94 -1.59 -25.57
C PRO A 185 0.76 -1.51 -24.60
N LEU A 186 0.90 -2.01 -23.38
CA LEU A 186 -0.12 -1.92 -22.33
C LEU A 186 -0.07 -0.60 -21.56
N HIS A 187 0.97 0.23 -21.73
CA HIS A 187 1.02 1.55 -21.10
C HIS A 187 -0.21 2.38 -21.51
N GLY A 188 -0.85 3.05 -20.56
CA GLY A 188 -2.01 3.90 -20.83
C GLY A 188 -3.31 3.15 -21.17
N SER A 189 -3.27 1.82 -21.31
CA SER A 189 -4.47 1.00 -21.49
C SER A 189 -5.35 1.01 -20.24
N TYR A 190 -6.66 0.81 -20.42
CA TYR A 190 -7.59 0.70 -19.29
C TYR A 190 -7.19 -0.43 -18.33
N ALA A 191 -7.17 -0.11 -17.05
CA ALA A 191 -6.98 -1.06 -15.97
C ALA A 191 -8.35 -1.33 -15.32
N PRO A 192 -8.96 -2.53 -15.49
CA PRO A 192 -10.17 -2.86 -14.77
C PRO A 192 -9.90 -2.92 -13.26
N PRO A 193 -10.91 -2.63 -12.41
CA PRO A 193 -10.75 -2.69 -10.97
C PRO A 193 -10.32 -4.10 -10.55
N CYS A 194 -9.36 -4.18 -9.62
CA CYS A 194 -8.91 -5.46 -9.12
C CYS A 194 -10.03 -6.20 -8.35
N ARG A 195 -9.82 -7.49 -8.08
CA ARG A 195 -10.81 -8.34 -7.39
C ARG A 195 -11.30 -7.79 -6.05
N SER A 196 -10.43 -7.09 -5.30
CA SER A 196 -10.81 -6.44 -4.04
C SER A 196 -11.58 -5.15 -4.25
N CYS A 197 -11.23 -4.40 -5.31
CA CYS A 197 -11.79 -3.07 -5.58
C CYS A 197 -13.12 -3.12 -6.32
N ALA A 198 -13.38 -4.13 -7.16
CA ALA A 198 -14.66 -4.29 -7.83
C ALA A 198 -15.87 -4.33 -6.85
N PRO A 199 -15.88 -5.17 -5.78
CA PRO A 199 -16.97 -5.16 -4.82
C PRO A 199 -16.98 -3.89 -3.95
N LEU A 200 -15.82 -3.28 -3.68
CA LEU A 200 -15.73 -2.00 -2.96
C LEU A 200 -16.42 -0.88 -3.73
N LEU A 201 -16.11 -0.73 -5.02
CA LEU A 201 -16.73 0.28 -5.87
C LEU A 201 -18.25 0.06 -5.98
N ALA A 202 -18.68 -1.19 -6.14
CA ALA A 202 -20.10 -1.55 -6.14
C ALA A 202 -20.80 -1.19 -4.82
N HIS A 203 -20.17 -1.46 -3.67
CA HIS A 203 -20.72 -1.15 -2.35
C HIS A 203 -20.96 0.36 -2.17
N PHE A 204 -20.05 1.19 -2.65
CA PHE A 204 -20.15 2.64 -2.56
C PHE A 204 -20.93 3.29 -3.73
N GLY A 205 -21.35 2.52 -4.73
CA GLY A 205 -22.10 3.01 -5.89
C GLY A 205 -21.26 3.79 -6.91
N VAL A 206 -19.95 3.53 -6.96
CA VAL A 206 -19.01 4.15 -7.90
C VAL A 206 -18.93 3.34 -9.17
N ARG A 207 -19.12 3.97 -10.33
CA ARG A 207 -19.09 3.26 -11.62
C ARG A 207 -17.67 3.23 -12.20
N PRO A 208 -17.03 2.06 -12.39
CA PRO A 208 -15.83 1.97 -13.20
C PRO A 208 -16.16 2.26 -14.67
N VAL A 209 -15.36 3.09 -15.32
CA VAL A 209 -15.56 3.53 -16.70
C VAL A 209 -14.30 3.27 -17.51
N ASP A 210 -14.47 2.55 -18.62
CA ASP A 210 -13.48 2.47 -19.68
C ASP A 210 -13.71 3.64 -20.68
N PRO A 211 -12.86 4.67 -20.67
CA PRO A 211 -13.01 5.83 -21.54
C PRO A 211 -12.72 5.51 -23.01
N THR A 212 -12.16 4.34 -23.32
CA THR A 212 -12.02 3.85 -24.70
C THR A 212 -13.28 3.17 -25.22
N ALA A 213 -14.16 2.67 -24.32
CA ALA A 213 -15.45 2.08 -24.69
C ALA A 213 -16.59 3.10 -24.81
N GLU A 214 -16.53 4.22 -24.07
CA GLU A 214 -17.56 5.28 -24.12
C GLU A 214 -17.46 6.20 -25.37
N LYS A 215 -16.49 6.00 -26.27
CA LYS A 215 -16.32 6.80 -27.51
C LYS A 215 -17.03 6.20 -28.75
N GLY A 216 -17.81 5.13 -28.59
CA GLY A 216 -18.57 4.46 -29.66
C GLY A 216 -20.02 4.90 -29.72
#